data_AF-I1LBW1-F1
#
_entry.id   AF-I1LBW1-F1
#
_cell.length_a   1.000
_cell.length_b   1.000
_cell.length_c   1.000
_cell.angle_alpha   90.00
_cell.angle_beta   90.00
_cell.angle_gamma   90.00
#
_symmetry.space_group_name_H-M   'P 1'
#
loop_
_entity.id
_entity.type
_entity.pdbx_description
1 polymer ?
#
loop_
_entity_poly.entity_id
_entity_poly.type
_entity_poly.pdbx_seq_one_letter_code
_entity_poly.pdbx_strand_id
1 'polypeptide(L)'
;MVGVVIEDEVVVAPTNFSMVEEGIYRSSFPRSSNFSFLESLNLRSIIYLCPEPYPQENLEFLQSQNIRLFHFGIEGKTDLSVSAVRDNILEAVKVLIDVRNHPVLIHCNQGKHRTGCVVGCLRKLQSWCLSSVFEEYKRFAGAKYRTTDLRFIETVDLLSLRQCLNSIIYQYLGYASKKLRLRYRDENSIKPQLTSV
;
A
#
# COMPACT_ATOMS: atom_id res chain seq x y z
N MET A 1 -2.39 2.59 23.27
CA MET A 1 -1.17 3.34 22.92
C MET A 1 -0.02 2.39 23.13
N VAL A 2 0.74 2.06 22.09
CA VAL A 2 2.04 1.39 22.25
C VAL A 2 3.06 2.51 22.24
N GLY A 3 3.54 2.90 23.41
CA GLY A 3 4.68 3.81 23.55
C GLY A 3 5.94 2.98 23.62
N VAL A 4 6.94 3.30 22.80
CA VAL A 4 8.30 2.77 22.93
C VAL A 4 9.09 3.87 23.64
N VAL A 5 9.78 3.55 24.73
CA VAL A 5 10.67 4.50 25.39
C VAL A 5 12.04 4.34 24.73
N ILE A 6 12.48 5.37 24.00
CA ILE A 6 13.87 5.54 23.57
C ILE A 6 14.34 6.78 24.33
N GLU A 7 15.44 6.64 25.08
CA GLU A 7 16.10 7.63 25.97
C GLU A 7 15.49 9.06 25.96
N ASP A 8 14.83 9.41 27.08
CA ASP A 8 14.29 10.73 27.48
C ASP A 8 13.24 11.45 26.61
N GLU A 9 12.82 10.92 25.46
CA GLU A 9 11.66 11.45 24.71
C GLU A 9 10.52 10.43 24.56
N VAL A 10 9.32 10.81 25.03
CA VAL A 10 8.11 9.99 24.85
C VAL A 10 7.69 10.04 23.38
N VAL A 11 8.12 9.06 22.59
CA VAL A 11 7.70 8.93 21.20
C VAL A 11 6.30 8.31 21.11
N VAL A 12 5.42 8.96 20.36
CA VAL A 12 4.01 8.55 20.22
C VAL A 12 3.75 8.03 18.81
N ALA A 13 3.47 6.73 18.69
CA ALA A 13 3.06 6.16 17.42
C ALA A 13 1.74 6.75 16.90
N PRO A 14 1.56 6.91 15.57
CA PRO A 14 0.27 7.29 15.02
C PRO A 14 -0.82 6.31 15.43
N THR A 15 -2.08 6.77 15.46
CA THR A 15 -3.17 5.85 15.83
C THR A 15 -3.28 4.71 14.81
N ASN A 16 -3.76 3.55 15.24
CA ASN A 16 -3.86 2.35 14.40
C ASN A 16 -2.53 1.90 13.75
N PHE A 17 -1.39 2.32 14.32
CA PHE A 17 -0.07 1.86 13.88
C PHE A 17 0.13 0.37 14.16
N SER A 18 0.69 -0.35 13.19
CA SER A 18 1.10 -1.74 13.35
C SER A 18 2.10 -2.14 12.26
N MET A 19 2.92 -3.14 12.54
CA MET A 19 3.75 -3.82 11.55
C MET A 19 2.88 -4.81 10.77
N VAL A 20 2.87 -4.71 9.44
CA VAL A 20 2.22 -5.67 8.55
C VAL A 20 3.17 -6.84 8.30
N GLU A 21 4.41 -6.51 7.98
CA GLU A 21 5.52 -7.44 7.76
C GLU A 21 6.83 -6.72 8.04
N GLU A 22 7.94 -7.43 8.09
CA GLU A 22 9.25 -6.82 8.19
C GLU A 22 9.45 -5.77 7.09
N GLY A 23 9.75 -4.52 7.47
CA GLY A 23 9.89 -3.40 6.55
C GLY A 23 8.56 -2.79 6.03
N ILE A 24 7.40 -3.34 6.37
CA ILE A 24 6.09 -2.82 5.96
C ILE A 24 5.24 -2.46 7.17
N TYR A 25 4.89 -1.18 7.28
CA TYR A 25 4.09 -0.64 8.37
C TYR A 25 2.75 -0.10 7.86
N ARG A 26 1.76 -0.04 8.74
CA ARG A 26 0.47 0.60 8.50
C ARG A 26 0.13 1.58 9.61
N SER A 27 -0.60 2.65 9.31
CA SER A 27 -1.15 3.54 10.34
C SER A 27 -2.36 4.36 9.87
N SER A 28 -2.95 5.10 10.81
CA SER A 28 -3.73 6.32 10.52
C SER A 28 -2.83 7.46 10.03
N PHE A 29 -3.44 8.60 9.71
CA PHE A 29 -2.71 9.79 9.27
C PHE A 29 -1.74 10.28 10.36
N PRO A 30 -0.41 10.34 10.07
CA PRO A 30 0.56 10.85 11.03
C PRO A 30 0.39 12.35 11.29
N ARG A 31 0.41 12.74 12.56
CA ARG A 31 0.48 14.14 12.99
C ARG A 31 1.91 14.49 13.38
N SER A 32 2.22 15.77 13.54
CA SER A 32 3.56 16.21 13.97
C SER A 32 4.01 15.62 15.29
N SER A 33 3.09 15.36 16.22
CA SER A 33 3.37 14.62 17.47
C SER A 33 3.88 13.18 17.26
N ASN A 34 3.80 12.65 16.04
CA ASN A 34 4.23 11.30 15.69
C ASN A 34 5.57 11.28 14.94
N PHE A 35 6.13 12.43 14.58
CA PHE A 35 7.30 12.50 13.71
C PHE A 35 8.55 11.88 14.35
N SER A 36 8.76 12.10 15.66
CA SER A 36 9.85 11.45 16.41
C SER A 36 9.75 9.92 16.39
N PHE A 37 8.53 9.37 16.50
CA PHE A 37 8.32 7.94 16.34
C PHE A 37 8.60 7.47 14.90
N LEU A 38 8.16 8.22 13.89
CA LEU A 38 8.40 7.85 12.49
C LEU A 38 9.88 7.92 12.11
N GLU A 39 10.64 8.84 12.69
CA GLU A 39 12.09 8.95 12.53
C GLU A 39 12.78 7.68 13.04
N SER A 40 12.36 7.14 14.18
CA SER A 40 12.91 5.87 14.71
C SER A 40 12.72 4.66 13.77
N LEU A 41 11.76 4.71 12.84
CA LEU A 41 11.51 3.62 11.88
C LEU A 41 12.46 3.66 10.68
N ASN A 42 13.22 4.74 10.49
CA ASN A 42 14.11 4.95 9.33
C ASN A 42 13.40 4.66 8.00
N LEU A 43 12.19 5.21 7.83
CA LEU A 43 11.38 4.99 6.65
C LEU A 43 12.10 5.49 5.40
N ARG A 44 12.03 4.71 4.32
CA ARG A 44 12.50 5.13 3.00
C ARG A 44 11.37 5.69 2.15
N SER A 45 10.15 5.19 2.37
CA SER A 45 8.99 5.66 1.63
C SER A 45 7.70 5.64 2.43
N ILE A 46 6.73 6.44 1.97
CA ILE A 46 5.37 6.48 2.48
C ILE A 46 4.38 6.33 1.33
N ILE A 47 3.37 5.49 1.54
CA ILE A 47 2.21 5.34 0.66
C ILE A 47 1.03 6.07 1.29
N TYR A 48 0.58 7.13 0.63
CA TYR A 48 -0.55 7.94 1.04
C TYR A 48 -1.76 7.68 0.14
N LEU A 49 -2.86 7.24 0.76
CA LEU A 49 -4.04 6.72 0.05
C LEU A 49 -5.25 7.68 0.01
N CYS A 50 -5.13 8.90 0.52
CA CYS A 50 -6.25 9.85 0.49
C CYS A 50 -6.19 10.77 -0.73
N PRO A 51 -7.34 11.25 -1.26
CA PRO A 51 -7.36 12.09 -2.45
C PRO A 51 -6.87 13.53 -2.18
N GLU A 52 -6.93 13.99 -0.94
CA GLU A 52 -6.51 15.34 -0.57
C GLU A 52 -5.00 15.53 -0.77
N PRO A 53 -4.51 16.77 -0.99
CA PRO A 53 -3.08 17.05 -0.99
C PRO A 53 -2.43 16.71 0.36
N TYR A 54 -1.17 16.28 0.33
CA TYR A 54 -0.42 16.03 1.55
C TYR A 54 -0.13 17.36 2.27
N PRO A 55 -0.41 17.49 3.59
CA PRO A 55 -0.16 18.71 4.35
C PRO A 55 1.31 19.15 4.30
N GLN A 56 1.51 20.46 4.28
CA GLN A 56 2.84 21.07 4.13
C GLN A 56 3.81 20.67 5.25
N GLU A 57 3.36 20.70 6.51
CA GLU A 57 4.15 20.27 7.68
C GLU A 57 4.65 18.82 7.53
N ASN A 58 3.80 17.93 7.03
CA ASN A 58 4.20 16.55 6.76
C ASN A 58 5.17 16.46 5.58
N LEU A 59 4.99 17.26 4.52
CA LEU A 59 5.92 17.29 3.38
C LEU A 59 7.32 17.74 3.80
N GLU A 60 7.42 18.75 4.66
CA GLU A 60 8.69 19.25 5.22
C GLU A 60 9.41 18.16 6.02
N PHE A 61 8.68 17.41 6.83
CA PHE A 61 9.23 16.23 7.51
C PHE A 61 9.74 15.15 6.55
N LEU A 62 9.01 14.87 5.46
CA LEU A 62 9.49 13.90 4.46
C LEU A 62 10.76 14.38 3.76
N GLN A 63 10.85 15.68 3.47
CA GLN A 63 12.04 16.27 2.85
C GLN A 63 13.25 16.22 3.77
N SER A 64 13.10 16.54 5.06
CA SER A 64 14.20 16.52 6.02
C SER A 64 14.75 15.11 6.25
N GLN A 65 13.89 14.10 6.20
CA GLN A 65 14.25 12.68 6.40
C GLN A 65 14.53 11.94 5.08
N ASN A 66 14.50 12.64 3.93
CA ASN A 66 14.68 12.07 2.58
C ASN A 66 13.74 10.89 2.27
N ILE A 67 12.48 11.00 2.69
CA ILE A 67 11.45 9.99 2.54
C ILE A 67 10.68 10.22 1.23
N ARG A 68 10.59 9.19 0.40
CA ARG A 68 9.83 9.24 -0.85
C ARG A 68 8.32 9.09 -0.62
N LEU A 69 7.52 10.03 -1.08
CA LEU A 69 6.05 9.94 -1.06
C LEU A 69 5.50 9.29 -2.32
N PHE A 70 4.66 8.27 -2.17
CA PHE A 70 3.81 7.70 -3.21
C PHE A 70 2.35 8.04 -2.90
N HIS A 71 1.72 8.82 -3.78
CA HIS A 71 0.34 9.29 -3.58
C HIS A 71 -0.62 8.56 -4.53
N PHE A 72 -1.55 7.78 -3.95
CA PHE A 72 -2.60 7.08 -4.69
C PHE A 72 -3.97 7.48 -4.12
N GLY A 73 -4.55 8.56 -4.63
CA GLY A 73 -5.80 9.11 -4.11
C GLY A 73 -7.00 8.18 -4.29
N ILE A 74 -7.55 7.67 -3.19
CA ILE A 74 -8.78 6.85 -3.20
C ILE A 74 -9.90 7.60 -2.48
N GLU A 75 -10.95 7.95 -3.21
CA GLU A 75 -12.14 8.61 -2.67
C GLU A 75 -12.86 7.72 -1.65
N GLY A 76 -13.14 8.25 -0.46
CA GLY A 76 -13.57 7.46 0.70
C GLY A 76 -14.99 6.87 0.65
N LYS A 77 -15.81 7.30 -0.33
CA LYS A 77 -17.21 6.88 -0.52
C LYS A 77 -17.49 6.27 -1.89
N THR A 78 -16.51 6.26 -2.78
CA THR A 78 -16.69 5.81 -4.16
C THR A 78 -16.73 4.29 -4.18
N ASP A 79 -17.60 3.76 -5.04
CA ASP A 79 -17.71 2.31 -5.23
C ASP A 79 -16.33 1.76 -5.65
N LEU A 80 -15.85 0.76 -4.91
CA LEU A 80 -14.57 0.10 -5.19
C LEU A 80 -14.58 -0.61 -6.56
N SER A 81 -15.75 -0.75 -7.19
CA SER A 81 -15.93 -1.23 -8.56
C SER A 81 -15.39 -0.27 -9.63
N VAL A 82 -15.15 1.01 -9.29
CA VAL A 82 -14.57 1.98 -10.23
C VAL A 82 -13.13 1.57 -10.55
N SER A 83 -12.84 1.34 -11.84
CA SER A 83 -11.54 0.86 -12.31
C SER A 83 -10.38 1.68 -11.74
N ALA A 84 -10.50 3.01 -11.70
CA ALA A 84 -9.47 3.89 -11.16
C ALA A 84 -9.11 3.60 -9.69
N VAL A 85 -10.09 3.25 -8.85
CA VAL A 85 -9.85 2.90 -7.45
C VAL A 85 -9.11 1.57 -7.35
N ARG A 86 -9.53 0.59 -8.15
CA ARG A 86 -8.85 -0.71 -8.25
C ARG A 86 -7.39 -0.52 -8.69
N ASP A 87 -7.16 0.28 -9.72
CA ASP A 87 -5.83 0.54 -10.27
C ASP A 87 -4.92 1.21 -9.22
N ASN A 88 -5.42 2.22 -8.51
CA ASN A 88 -4.68 2.87 -7.41
C ASN A 88 -4.30 1.89 -6.28
N ILE A 89 -5.19 0.96 -5.92
CA ILE A 89 -4.88 -0.08 -4.93
C ILE A 89 -3.80 -1.03 -5.46
N LEU A 90 -3.91 -1.47 -6.71
CA LEU A 90 -2.93 -2.37 -7.33
C LEU A 90 -1.56 -1.70 -7.47
N GLU A 91 -1.49 -0.43 -7.86
CA GLU A 91 -0.25 0.35 -7.90
C GLU A 91 0.36 0.51 -6.50
N ALA A 92 -0.45 0.76 -5.47
CA ALA A 92 0.04 0.78 -4.09
C ALA A 92 0.63 -0.58 -3.69
N VAL A 93 0.00 -1.70 -4.05
CA VAL A 93 0.56 -3.04 -3.80
C VAL A 93 1.85 -3.26 -4.60
N LYS A 94 1.99 -2.74 -5.83
CA LYS A 94 3.24 -2.80 -6.61
C LYS A 94 4.40 -2.10 -5.88
N VAL A 95 4.15 -0.97 -5.24
CA VAL A 95 5.17 -0.27 -4.43
C VAL A 95 5.57 -1.13 -3.23
N LEU A 96 4.61 -1.81 -2.59
CA LEU A 96 4.85 -2.65 -1.41
C LEU A 96 5.65 -3.91 -1.69
N ILE A 97 5.45 -4.55 -2.84
CA ILE A 97 6.22 -5.75 -3.20
C ILE A 97 7.66 -5.45 -3.61
N ASP A 98 7.98 -4.19 -3.90
CA ASP A 98 9.33 -3.77 -4.27
C ASP A 98 10.13 -3.40 -3.02
N VAL A 99 10.99 -4.33 -2.60
CA VAL A 99 11.86 -4.23 -1.42
C VAL A 99 12.78 -3.00 -1.43
N ARG A 100 13.00 -2.37 -2.59
CA ARG A 100 13.77 -1.12 -2.68
C ARG A 100 13.10 0.03 -1.97
N ASN A 101 11.78 -0.02 -1.81
CA ASN A 101 11.00 1.03 -1.16
C ASN A 101 10.97 0.85 0.38
N HIS A 102 11.47 -0.25 0.92
CA HIS A 102 11.40 -0.56 2.34
C HIS A 102 12.53 0.12 3.13
N PRO A 103 12.30 0.53 4.39
CA PRO A 103 11.05 0.41 5.13
C PRO A 103 9.95 1.38 4.64
N VAL A 104 8.71 0.91 4.53
CA VAL A 104 7.57 1.67 3.97
C VAL A 104 6.40 1.76 4.95
N LEU A 105 5.79 2.94 5.05
CA LEU A 105 4.56 3.16 5.81
C LEU A 105 3.37 3.40 4.89
N ILE A 106 2.29 2.62 5.06
CA ILE A 106 1.02 2.82 4.36
C ILE A 106 0.04 3.51 5.30
N HIS A 107 -0.56 4.61 4.85
CA HIS A 107 -1.62 5.22 5.62
C HIS A 107 -2.71 5.87 4.76
N CYS A 108 -3.84 6.05 5.41
CA CYS A 108 -4.93 6.91 4.93
C CYS A 108 -5.34 7.81 6.09
N ASN A 109 -6.58 8.31 6.13
CA ASN A 109 -7.06 9.11 7.24
C ASN A 109 -7.03 8.31 8.57
N GLN A 110 -7.66 7.12 8.60
CA GLN A 110 -7.82 6.33 9.84
C GLN A 110 -7.06 4.99 9.84
N GLY A 111 -6.40 4.63 8.74
CA GLY A 111 -5.70 3.33 8.62
C GLY A 111 -6.63 2.11 8.52
N LYS A 112 -7.90 2.32 8.17
CA LYS A 112 -8.98 1.30 8.22
C LYS A 112 -9.32 0.73 6.84
N HIS A 113 -10.15 1.43 6.07
CA HIS A 113 -10.73 0.96 4.80
C HIS A 113 -9.70 0.83 3.69
N ARG A 114 -9.17 1.98 3.22
CA ARG A 114 -8.21 2.05 2.10
C ARG A 114 -6.93 1.28 2.39
N THR A 115 -6.32 1.57 3.54
CA THR A 115 -5.14 0.84 4.03
C THR A 115 -5.45 -0.65 4.21
N GLY A 116 -6.64 -0.99 4.72
CA GLY A 116 -7.06 -2.39 4.88
C GLY A 116 -7.25 -3.12 3.56
N CYS A 117 -7.75 -2.45 2.51
CA CYS A 117 -7.85 -3.03 1.17
C CYS A 117 -6.46 -3.33 0.60
N VAL A 118 -5.54 -2.38 0.67
CA VAL A 118 -4.15 -2.56 0.20
C VAL A 118 -3.46 -3.70 0.95
N VAL A 119 -3.53 -3.71 2.29
CA VAL A 119 -2.96 -4.79 3.11
C VAL A 119 -3.64 -6.12 2.83
N GLY A 120 -4.97 -6.14 2.66
CA GLY A 120 -5.72 -7.35 2.31
C GLY A 120 -5.31 -7.93 0.96
N CYS A 121 -5.08 -7.08 -0.05
CA CYS A 121 -4.53 -7.48 -1.34
C CYS A 121 -3.12 -8.06 -1.21
N LEU A 122 -2.26 -7.46 -0.38
CA LEU A 122 -0.92 -7.98 -0.08
C LEU A 122 -1.01 -9.38 0.55
N ARG A 123 -1.85 -9.60 1.57
CA ARG A 123 -2.02 -10.93 2.19
C ARG A 123 -2.55 -11.97 1.21
N LYS A 124 -3.48 -11.59 0.34
CA LYS A 124 -3.98 -12.47 -0.72
C LYS A 124 -2.88 -12.84 -1.72
N LEU A 125 -1.97 -11.92 -2.05
CA LEU A 125 -0.79 -12.20 -2.88
C LEU A 125 0.17 -13.18 -2.19
N GLN A 126 0.32 -13.06 -0.86
CA GLN A 126 1.05 -13.98 0.02
C GLN A 126 0.34 -15.33 0.23
N SER A 127 -0.77 -15.58 -0.47
CA SER A 127 -1.53 -16.83 -0.40
C SER A 127 -2.13 -17.15 0.98
N TRP A 128 -2.43 -16.12 1.78
CA TRP A 128 -3.25 -16.30 2.98
C TRP A 128 -4.66 -16.76 2.60
N CYS A 129 -5.28 -17.58 3.46
CA CYS A 129 -6.69 -17.92 3.28
C CYS A 129 -7.58 -16.69 3.52
N LEU A 130 -8.67 -16.56 2.74
CA LEU A 130 -9.54 -15.38 2.77
C LEU A 130 -10.12 -15.09 4.16
N SER A 131 -10.42 -16.13 4.94
CA SER A 131 -10.88 -15.98 6.32
C SER A 131 -9.87 -15.22 7.19
N SER A 132 -8.59 -15.59 7.14
CA SER A 132 -7.52 -14.89 7.88
C SER A 132 -7.32 -13.45 7.40
N VAL A 133 -7.41 -13.21 6.09
CA VAL A 133 -7.33 -11.84 5.52
C VAL A 133 -8.48 -10.98 6.04
N PHE A 134 -9.70 -11.51 6.06
CA PHE A 134 -10.88 -10.79 6.54
C PHE A 134 -10.82 -10.52 8.04
N GLU A 135 -10.32 -11.46 8.84
CA GLU A 135 -10.15 -11.26 10.27
C GLU A 135 -9.11 -10.17 10.58
N GLU A 136 -7.96 -10.14 9.88
CA GLU A 136 -6.99 -9.04 10.01
C GLU A 136 -7.64 -7.69 9.63
N TYR A 137 -8.34 -7.63 8.50
CA TYR A 137 -9.04 -6.41 8.08
C TYR A 137 -10.04 -5.93 9.13
N LYS A 138 -10.91 -6.82 9.63
CA LYS A 138 -11.92 -6.50 10.65
C LYS A 138 -11.26 -6.02 11.94
N ARG A 139 -10.14 -6.63 12.35
CA ARG A 139 -9.39 -6.24 13.55
C ARG A 139 -8.95 -4.77 13.49
N PHE A 140 -8.45 -4.31 12.34
CA PHE A 140 -8.01 -2.91 12.18
C PHE A 140 -9.15 -1.94 11.88
N ALA A 141 -10.20 -2.37 11.18
CA ALA A 141 -11.36 -1.52 10.92
C ALA A 141 -12.23 -1.32 12.18
N GLY A 142 -12.29 -2.33 13.05
CA GLY A 142 -13.15 -2.39 14.23
C GLY A 142 -14.62 -2.38 13.83
N ALA A 143 -15.47 -1.77 14.66
CA ALA A 143 -16.92 -1.67 14.41
C ALA A 143 -17.32 -0.93 13.11
N LYS A 144 -16.36 -0.28 12.44
CA LYS A 144 -16.59 0.46 11.18
C LYS A 144 -16.16 -0.32 9.94
N TYR A 145 -15.98 -1.64 10.01
CA TYR A 145 -15.65 -2.46 8.85
C TYR A 145 -16.74 -2.36 7.76
N ARG A 146 -16.35 -2.48 6.49
CA ARG A 146 -17.29 -2.41 5.36
C ARG A 146 -17.30 -3.72 4.58
N THR A 147 -18.49 -4.23 4.29
CA THR A 147 -18.65 -5.44 3.46
C THR A 147 -18.19 -5.22 2.02
N THR A 148 -18.25 -3.98 1.52
CA THR A 148 -17.73 -3.60 0.19
C THR A 148 -16.23 -3.88 0.07
N ASP A 149 -15.47 -3.55 1.11
CA ASP A 149 -14.02 -3.74 1.16
C ASP A 149 -13.68 -5.25 1.18
N LEU A 150 -14.45 -6.05 1.94
CA LEU A 150 -14.29 -7.50 1.98
C LEU A 150 -14.56 -8.13 0.61
N ARG A 151 -15.67 -7.75 -0.05
CA ARG A 151 -16.00 -8.22 -1.40
C ARG A 151 -14.96 -7.80 -2.42
N PHE A 152 -14.40 -6.60 -2.29
CA PHE A 152 -13.31 -6.16 -3.15
C PHE A 152 -12.07 -7.06 -2.99
N ILE A 153 -11.63 -7.32 -1.75
CA ILE A 153 -10.49 -8.20 -1.47
C ILE A 153 -10.75 -9.62 -2.01
N GLU A 154 -11.98 -10.12 -1.89
CA GLU A 154 -12.39 -11.41 -2.43
C GLU A 154 -12.26 -11.49 -3.96
N THR A 155 -12.79 -10.48 -4.65
CA THR A 155 -12.98 -10.50 -6.12
C THR A 155 -11.79 -9.95 -6.90
N VAL A 156 -10.89 -9.18 -6.28
CA VAL A 156 -9.74 -8.59 -6.99
C VAL A 156 -8.84 -9.66 -7.57
N ASP A 157 -8.61 -9.56 -8.88
CA ASP A 157 -7.63 -10.40 -9.59
C ASP A 157 -6.22 -9.79 -9.44
N LEU A 158 -5.30 -10.60 -8.91
CA LEU A 158 -3.91 -10.26 -8.61
C LEU A 158 -2.92 -10.93 -9.57
N LEU A 159 -3.39 -11.59 -10.64
CA LEU A 159 -2.53 -12.25 -11.62
C LEU A 159 -1.51 -11.29 -12.25
N SER A 160 -1.93 -10.05 -12.56
CA SER A 160 -1.03 -9.01 -13.09
C SER A 160 0.11 -8.67 -12.11
N LEU A 161 -0.16 -8.67 -10.80
CA LEU A 161 0.86 -8.41 -9.78
C LEU A 161 1.85 -9.56 -9.64
N ARG A 162 1.42 -10.82 -9.81
CA ARG A 162 2.33 -11.98 -9.83
C ARG A 162 3.31 -11.88 -10.99
N GLN A 163 2.86 -11.41 -12.16
CA GLN A 163 3.74 -11.16 -13.30
C GLN A 163 4.73 -10.01 -13.03
N CYS A 164 4.29 -8.93 -12.36
CA CYS A 164 5.18 -7.86 -11.92
C CYS A 164 6.25 -8.37 -10.95
N LEU A 165 5.86 -9.13 -9.92
CA LEU A 165 6.77 -9.78 -8.98
C LEU A 165 7.83 -10.62 -9.70
N ASN A 166 7.40 -11.50 -10.61
CA ASN A 166 8.30 -12.31 -11.40
C ASN A 166 9.27 -11.44 -12.20
N SER A 167 8.77 -10.38 -12.84
CA SER A 167 9.62 -9.45 -13.59
C SER A 167 10.68 -8.77 -12.70
N ILE A 168 10.32 -8.39 -11.48
CA ILE A 168 11.26 -7.79 -10.50
C ILE A 168 12.30 -8.85 -10.12
N ILE A 169 11.88 -10.06 -9.77
CA ILE A 169 12.78 -11.17 -9.43
C ILE A 169 13.76 -11.48 -10.58
N TYR A 170 13.28 -11.55 -11.82
CA TYR A 170 14.13 -11.78 -12.99
C TYR A 170 15.17 -10.67 -13.22
N GLN A 171 14.79 -9.40 -13.02
CA GLN A 171 15.71 -8.27 -13.08
C GLN A 171 16.77 -8.36 -11.97
N TYR A 172 16.36 -8.73 -10.76
CA TYR A 172 17.24 -8.87 -9.60
C TYR A 172 18.24 -10.01 -9.71
N LEU A 173 17.80 -11.18 -10.17
CA LEU A 173 18.65 -12.36 -10.35
C LEU A 173 19.61 -12.25 -11.55
N GLY A 174 19.70 -11.10 -12.21
CA GLY A 174 20.59 -10.89 -13.33
C GLY A 174 20.17 -11.62 -14.61
N TYR A 175 18.99 -12.25 -14.64
CA TYR A 175 18.38 -12.83 -15.84
C TYR A 175 17.75 -11.75 -16.72
N ALA A 176 18.44 -10.63 -16.92
CA ALA A 176 18.16 -9.63 -17.95
C ALA A 176 18.45 -10.22 -19.35
N SER A 177 17.76 -11.33 -19.66
CA SER A 177 17.81 -11.97 -20.95
C SER A 177 17.09 -11.06 -21.94
N LYS A 178 17.84 -10.57 -22.92
CA LYS A 178 17.35 -9.89 -24.12
C LYS A 178 16.45 -10.79 -25.01
N LYS A 179 15.78 -11.81 -24.46
CA LYS A 179 14.94 -12.77 -25.20
C LYS A 179 13.47 -12.61 -24.83
N LEU A 180 12.66 -12.53 -25.89
CA LEU A 180 11.20 -12.48 -25.95
C LEU A 180 10.50 -13.12 -24.75
N ARG A 181 9.67 -12.32 -24.04
CA ARG A 181 8.65 -12.85 -23.13
C ARG A 181 7.72 -13.76 -23.95
N LEU A 182 7.61 -15.02 -23.52
CA LEU A 182 6.48 -15.87 -23.90
C LEU A 182 5.20 -15.18 -23.41
N ARG A 183 4.47 -14.54 -24.33
CA ARG A 183 3.10 -14.07 -24.07
C ARG A 183 2.22 -15.30 -23.99
N TYR A 184 1.66 -15.58 -22.82
CA TYR A 184 0.49 -16.43 -22.72
C TYR A 184 -0.67 -15.76 -23.46
N ARG A 185 -1.47 -16.56 -24.15
CA ARG A 185 -2.34 -16.16 -25.26
C ARG A 185 -3.60 -15.36 -24.87
N ASP A 186 -3.71 -14.87 -23.62
CA ASP A 186 -4.92 -14.19 -23.12
C ASP A 186 -4.81 -12.65 -23.02
N GLU A 187 -3.75 -12.02 -23.53
CA GLU A 187 -3.64 -10.54 -23.59
C GLU A 187 -4.38 -9.87 -24.77
N ASN A 188 -5.30 -10.56 -25.44
CA ASN A 188 -6.07 -10.00 -26.55
C ASN A 188 -7.51 -9.65 -26.18
N SER A 189 -7.68 -8.69 -25.27
CA SER A 189 -8.93 -7.93 -25.20
C SER A 189 -8.73 -6.67 -24.36
N ILE A 190 -8.73 -5.53 -25.05
CA ILE A 190 -8.82 -4.12 -24.61
C ILE A 190 -7.63 -3.29 -25.11
N LYS A 191 -7.67 -3.01 -26.41
CA LYS A 191 -7.26 -1.73 -26.99
C LYS A 191 -8.34 -1.33 -27.99
N PRO A 192 -8.90 -0.13 -27.89
CA PRO A 192 -9.26 0.59 -29.10
C PRO A 192 -8.53 1.94 -29.13
N GLN A 193 -7.70 2.06 -30.16
CA GLN A 193 -7.55 3.24 -31.02
C GLN A 193 -7.19 4.58 -30.34
N LEU A 194 -5.89 4.91 -30.41
CA LEU A 194 -5.47 6.29 -30.67
C LEU A 194 -5.72 6.59 -32.14
N THR A 195 -6.68 7.48 -32.42
CA THR A 195 -6.77 8.19 -33.69
C THR A 195 -5.96 9.47 -33.59
N SER A 196 -4.99 9.63 -34.50
CA SER A 196 -4.36 10.91 -34.77
C SER A 196 -5.28 11.76 -35.66
N VAL A 197 -5.50 13.00 -35.25
CA VAL A 197 -5.45 14.18 -36.12
C VAL A 197 -4.56 15.20 -35.40
#